data_AF-A0A923W8E7-F1
#
_entry.id   AF-A0A923W8E7-F1
#
_cell.length_a   1.000
_cell.length_b   1.000
_cell.length_c   1.000
_cell.angle_alpha   90.00
_cell.angle_beta   90.00
_cell.angle_gamma   90.00
#
_symmetry.space_group_name_H-M   'P 1'
#
loop_
_entity.id
_entity.type
_entity.pdbx_description
1 polymer ?
#
loop_
_entity_poly.entity_id
_entity_poly.type
_entity_poly.pdbx_seq_one_letter_code
_entity_poly.pdbx_strand_id
1 'polypeptide(L)'
;MTKLSSKIIFGLVIAVAGFAASAQEFKIGVVNLDRIFREASSAKAAQTKLEQEFSKREKELTDLGAQLKTQSDKFEREAPTLAESQRTLRQRQLVDQDRTFQTKRREFQEDLSARKNEELQLVIERANKVVKSLAETEKYDLILQESVYVNPKHDITDKVIKALNASK
;
A
#
# COMPACT_ATOMS: atom_id res chain seq x y z
N MET A 1 5.88 -70.15 -36.12
CA MET A 1 6.59 -68.92 -35.72
C MET A 1 5.74 -67.64 -35.79
N THR A 2 4.48 -67.69 -36.25
CA THR A 2 3.58 -66.53 -36.40
C THR A 2 2.85 -66.09 -35.13
N LYS A 3 2.77 -66.93 -34.08
CA LYS A 3 2.12 -66.59 -32.80
C LYS A 3 3.04 -65.85 -31.81
N LEU A 4 4.36 -65.90 -32.01
CA LEU A 4 5.33 -65.24 -31.13
C LEU A 4 5.49 -63.76 -31.50
N SER A 5 5.45 -63.44 -32.80
CA SER A 5 5.46 -62.07 -33.32
C SER A 5 4.24 -61.25 -32.90
N SER A 6 3.05 -61.86 -32.83
CA SER A 6 1.82 -61.17 -32.41
C SER A 6 1.80 -60.80 -30.91
N LYS A 7 2.46 -61.59 -30.04
CA LYS A 7 2.53 -61.30 -28.60
C LYS A 7 3.54 -60.20 -28.26
N ILE A 8 4.61 -60.09 -29.05
CA ILE A 8 5.61 -59.02 -28.92
C ILE A 8 4.99 -57.67 -29.31
N ILE A 9 4.16 -57.63 -30.36
CA ILE A 9 3.46 -56.42 -30.79
C ILE A 9 2.44 -55.97 -29.73
N PHE A 10 1.70 -56.90 -29.10
CA PHE A 10 0.72 -56.56 -28.06
C PHE A 10 1.38 -56.07 -26.76
N GLY A 11 2.55 -56.62 -26.39
CA GLY A 11 3.33 -56.15 -25.24
C GLY A 11 3.93 -54.75 -25.44
N LEU A 12 4.32 -54.42 -26.68
CA LEU A 12 4.86 -53.10 -27.02
C LEU A 12 3.80 -51.98 -26.99
N VAL A 13 2.54 -52.28 -27.35
CA VAL A 13 1.42 -51.32 -27.30
C VAL A 13 1.05 -50.96 -25.85
N ILE A 14 1.14 -51.90 -24.91
CA ILE A 14 0.87 -51.64 -23.49
C ILE A 14 2.00 -50.83 -22.84
N ALA A 15 3.25 -51.02 -23.28
CA ALA A 15 4.40 -50.25 -22.78
C ALA A 15 4.38 -48.77 -23.21
N VAL A 16 3.72 -48.43 -24.33
CA VAL A 16 3.59 -47.04 -24.81
C VAL A 16 2.40 -46.32 -24.16
N ALA A 17 1.35 -47.04 -23.73
CA ALA A 17 0.19 -46.45 -23.05
C ALA A 17 0.47 -45.97 -21.62
N GLY A 18 1.57 -46.40 -21.00
CA GLY A 18 1.98 -46.01 -19.64
C GLY A 18 2.63 -44.63 -19.52
N PHE A 19 2.94 -43.97 -20.64
CA PHE A 19 3.55 -42.63 -20.67
C PHE A 19 2.52 -41.51 -20.87
N ALA A 20 1.31 -41.66 -20.33
CA ALA A 20 0.53 -40.48 -19.96
C ALA A 20 1.26 -39.82 -18.78
N ALA A 21 2.33 -39.09 -19.09
CA ALA A 21 3.02 -38.23 -18.16
C ALA A 21 1.94 -37.32 -17.55
N SER A 22 1.57 -37.56 -16.29
CA SER A 22 0.84 -36.56 -15.52
C SER A 22 1.84 -35.43 -15.33
N ALA A 23 1.88 -34.50 -16.27
CA ALA A 23 2.53 -33.22 -16.05
C ALA A 23 1.84 -32.65 -14.82
N GLN A 24 2.54 -32.61 -13.69
CA GLN A 24 2.05 -31.94 -12.51
C GLN A 24 1.78 -30.49 -12.94
N GLU A 25 0.51 -30.11 -12.95
CA GLU A 25 0.08 -28.82 -13.46
C GLU A 25 0.75 -27.73 -12.62
N PHE A 26 1.69 -27.01 -13.22
CA PHE A 26 2.42 -25.94 -12.54
C PHE A 26 1.42 -24.84 -12.17
N LYS A 27 1.19 -24.65 -10.87
CA LYS A 27 0.14 -23.78 -10.38
C LYS A 27 0.70 -22.39 -10.06
N ILE A 28 0.39 -21.46 -10.94
CA ILE A 28 0.76 -20.05 -10.80
C ILE A 28 -0.41 -19.20 -10.30
N GLY A 29 -0.13 -18.32 -9.34
CA GLY A 29 -1.02 -17.27 -8.87
C GLY A 29 -0.42 -15.90 -9.16
N VAL A 30 -1.28 -14.89 -9.27
CA VAL A 30 -0.85 -13.49 -9.39
C VAL A 30 -1.66 -12.65 -8.41
N VAL A 31 -1.00 -11.67 -7.79
CA VAL A 31 -1.61 -10.74 -6.86
C VAL A 31 -1.38 -9.29 -7.27
N ASN A 32 -2.38 -8.46 -7.04
CA ASN A 32 -2.28 -7.01 -7.17
C ASN A 32 -2.19 -6.35 -5.79
N LEU A 33 -0.99 -5.91 -5.41
CA LEU A 33 -0.73 -5.29 -4.11
C LEU A 33 -1.48 -3.97 -3.96
N ASP A 34 -1.52 -3.12 -4.99
CA ASP A 34 -2.24 -1.84 -4.93
C ASP A 34 -3.73 -2.04 -4.61
N ARG A 35 -4.34 -3.07 -5.19
CA ARG A 35 -5.73 -3.42 -4.94
C ARG A 35 -5.91 -3.97 -3.53
N ILE A 36 -4.99 -4.81 -3.05
CA ILE A 36 -4.98 -5.27 -1.65
C ILE A 36 -4.94 -4.07 -0.69
N PHE A 37 -4.07 -3.09 -0.91
CA PHE A 37 -4.00 -1.90 -0.06
C PHE A 37 -5.26 -1.05 -0.10
N ARG A 38 -5.91 -0.91 -1.26
CA ARG A 38 -7.14 -0.11 -1.34
C ARG A 38 -8.35 -0.80 -0.72
N GLU A 39 -8.42 -2.13 -0.81
CA GLU A 39 -9.64 -2.88 -0.48
C GLU A 39 -9.57 -3.59 0.89
N ALA A 40 -8.39 -3.91 1.40
CA ALA A 40 -8.23 -4.58 2.69
C ALA A 40 -8.72 -3.72 3.85
N SER A 41 -9.46 -4.32 4.78
CA SER A 41 -9.96 -3.65 5.98
C SER A 41 -8.84 -3.16 6.88
N SER A 42 -7.71 -3.87 6.91
CA SER A 42 -6.51 -3.49 7.65
C SER A 42 -5.91 -2.17 7.15
N ALA A 43 -5.90 -1.95 5.84
CA ALA A 43 -5.42 -0.70 5.25
C ALA A 43 -6.39 0.47 5.52
N LYS A 44 -7.71 0.23 5.44
CA LYS A 44 -8.71 1.22 5.86
C LYS A 44 -8.60 1.58 7.33
N ALA A 45 -8.37 0.60 8.20
CA ALA A 45 -8.17 0.83 9.63
C ALA A 45 -6.91 1.64 9.91
N ALA A 46 -5.80 1.34 9.21
CA ALA A 46 -4.58 2.13 9.28
C ALA A 46 -4.82 3.59 8.85
N GLN A 47 -5.56 3.81 7.76
CA GLN A 47 -5.93 5.15 7.32
C GLN A 47 -6.71 5.93 8.39
N THR A 48 -7.75 5.31 8.97
CA THR A 48 -8.52 5.94 10.06
C THR A 48 -7.67 6.23 11.29
N LYS A 49 -6.73 5.35 11.64
CA LYS A 49 -5.81 5.55 12.76
C LYS A 49 -4.88 6.74 12.51
N LEU A 50 -4.34 6.86 11.30
CA LEU A 50 -3.51 8.01 10.90
C LEU A 50 -4.31 9.32 10.93
N GLU A 51 -5.54 9.32 10.42
CA GLU A 51 -6.42 10.49 10.50
C GLU A 51 -6.66 10.93 11.94
N GLN A 52 -6.96 9.99 12.84
CA GLN A 52 -7.13 10.29 14.26
C GLN A 52 -5.86 10.85 14.90
N GLU A 53 -4.71 10.23 14.63
CA GLU A 53 -3.42 10.62 15.18
C GLU A 53 -2.96 12.02 14.72
N PHE A 54 -3.29 12.41 13.48
CA PHE A 54 -2.80 13.65 12.88
C PHE A 54 -3.84 14.78 12.80
N SER A 55 -5.14 14.50 12.97
CA SER A 55 -6.23 15.48 12.87
C SER A 55 -6.01 16.76 13.68
N LYS A 56 -5.56 16.63 14.93
CA LYS A 56 -5.30 17.79 15.81
C LYS A 56 -4.18 18.68 15.27
N ARG A 57 -3.09 18.07 14.80
CA ARG A 57 -1.90 18.79 14.28
C ARG A 57 -2.20 19.44 12.92
N GLU A 58 -2.97 18.77 12.08
CA GLU A 58 -3.46 19.32 10.83
C GLU A 58 -4.34 20.54 11.05
N LYS A 59 -5.25 20.47 12.03
CA LYS A 59 -6.07 21.62 12.42
C LYS A 59 -5.23 22.78 12.95
N GLU A 60 -4.27 22.51 13.82
CA GLU A 60 -3.35 23.54 14.34
C GLU A 60 -2.59 24.23 13.21
N LEU A 61 -2.08 23.48 12.23
CA LEU A 61 -1.41 24.06 11.05
C LEU A 61 -2.36 24.92 10.20
N THR A 62 -3.60 24.45 10.00
CA THR A 62 -4.61 25.20 9.26
C THR A 62 -4.94 26.53 9.94
N ASP A 63 -5.13 26.49 11.26
CA ASP A 63 -5.41 27.68 12.08
C ASP A 63 -4.22 28.66 12.07
N LEU A 64 -2.98 28.16 12.23
CA LEU A 64 -1.77 28.98 12.16
C LEU A 64 -1.62 29.66 10.78
N GLY A 65 -1.85 28.92 9.70
CA GLY A 65 -1.79 29.47 8.34
C GLY A 65 -2.83 30.57 8.11
N ALA A 66 -4.06 30.37 8.58
CA ALA A 66 -5.13 31.36 8.49
C ALA A 66 -4.84 32.62 9.34
N GLN A 67 -4.29 32.44 10.54
CA GLN A 67 -3.88 33.55 11.42
C GLN A 67 -2.74 34.35 10.81
N LEU A 68 -1.70 33.69 10.30
CA LEU A 68 -0.56 34.34 9.66
C LEU A 68 -1.02 35.16 8.45
N LYS A 69 -1.89 34.59 7.60
CA LYS A 69 -2.49 35.31 6.47
C LYS A 69 -3.26 36.55 6.93
N THR A 70 -4.14 36.40 7.91
CA THR A 70 -4.95 37.51 8.44
C THR A 70 -4.08 38.63 9.00
N GLN A 71 -3.02 38.29 9.74
CA GLN A 71 -2.10 39.27 10.33
C GLN A 71 -1.22 39.94 9.26
N SER A 72 -0.82 39.20 8.23
CA SER A 72 -0.09 39.74 7.08
C SER A 72 -0.97 40.74 6.29
N ASP A 73 -2.18 40.34 5.92
CA ASP A 73 -3.14 41.18 5.19
C ASP A 73 -3.51 42.45 6.01
N LYS A 74 -3.54 42.35 7.35
CA LYS A 74 -3.77 43.50 8.25
C LYS A 74 -2.55 44.41 8.32
N PHE A 75 -1.34 43.84 8.43
CA PHE A 75 -0.10 44.60 8.46
C PHE A 75 0.08 45.39 7.16
N GLU A 76 -0.18 44.79 6.00
CA GLU A 76 -0.08 45.46 4.70
C GLU A 76 -0.98 46.71 4.63
N ARG A 77 -2.23 46.59 5.11
CA ARG A 77 -3.20 47.70 5.15
C ARG A 77 -2.82 48.79 6.14
N GLU A 78 -2.36 48.42 7.34
CA GLU A 78 -2.10 49.37 8.41
C GLU A 78 -0.69 49.97 8.34
N ALA A 79 0.27 49.30 7.70
CA ALA A 79 1.68 49.68 7.66
C ALA A 79 1.92 51.16 7.36
N PRO A 80 1.26 51.81 6.37
CA PRO A 80 1.47 53.23 6.09
C PRO A 80 1.15 54.18 7.25
N THR A 81 0.23 53.77 8.14
CA THR A 81 -0.24 54.57 9.28
C THR A 81 0.51 54.28 10.58
N LEU A 82 1.31 53.21 10.61
CA LEU A 82 2.08 52.82 11.79
C LEU A 82 3.37 53.63 11.92
N ALA A 83 3.71 53.99 13.16
CA ALA A 83 5.05 54.44 13.53
C ALA A 83 6.10 53.39 13.16
N GLU A 84 7.31 53.84 12.79
CA GLU A 84 8.40 52.96 12.33
C GLU A 84 8.74 51.84 13.34
N SER A 85 8.76 52.16 14.63
CA SER A 85 9.02 51.20 15.71
C SER A 85 7.94 50.10 15.78
N GLN A 86 6.66 50.48 15.64
CA GLN A 86 5.55 49.53 15.62
C GLN A 86 5.54 48.69 14.34
N ARG A 87 5.89 49.29 13.20
CA ARG A 87 6.01 48.60 11.91
C ARG A 87 7.09 47.52 11.99
N THR A 88 8.27 47.87 12.48
CA THR A 88 9.39 46.94 12.66
C THR A 88 9.04 45.80 13.62
N LEU A 89 8.36 46.10 14.73
CA LEU A 89 7.93 45.10 15.70
C LEU A 89 6.97 44.08 15.07
N ARG A 90 5.93 44.55 14.37
CA ARG A 90 4.94 43.68 13.72
C ARG A 90 5.56 42.87 12.57
N GLN A 91 6.47 43.45 11.81
CA GLN A 91 7.18 42.74 10.77
C GLN A 91 8.02 41.59 11.34
N ARG A 92 8.73 41.81 12.45
CA ARG A 92 9.47 40.74 13.14
C ARG A 92 8.55 39.63 13.63
N GLN A 93 7.41 39.99 14.25
CA GLN A 93 6.42 39.00 14.71
C GLN A 93 5.90 38.12 13.56
N LEU A 94 5.58 38.72 12.41
CA LEU A 94 5.15 37.96 11.22
C LEU A 94 6.24 37.01 10.72
N VAL A 95 7.50 37.45 10.70
CA VAL A 95 8.64 36.60 10.30
C VAL A 95 8.82 35.43 11.27
N ASP A 96 8.73 35.68 12.58
CA ASP A 96 8.87 34.63 13.61
C ASP A 96 7.73 33.61 13.54
N GLN A 97 6.49 34.08 13.30
CA GLN A 97 5.33 33.22 13.12
C GLN A 97 5.42 32.40 11.85
N ASP A 98 5.83 32.99 10.73
CA ASP A 98 6.06 32.25 9.48
C ASP A 98 7.12 31.17 9.69
N ARG A 99 8.27 31.49 10.28
CA ARG A 99 9.32 30.50 10.59
C ARG A 99 8.80 29.35 11.46
N THR A 100 7.97 29.65 12.45
CA THR A 100 7.33 28.65 13.31
C THR A 100 6.36 27.77 12.52
N PHE A 101 5.51 28.38 11.69
CA PHE A 101 4.59 27.68 10.79
C PHE A 101 5.33 26.75 9.83
N GLN A 102 6.40 27.23 9.18
CA GLN A 102 7.21 26.42 8.26
C GLN A 102 7.84 25.21 8.95
N THR A 103 8.37 25.42 10.17
CA THR A 103 8.96 24.33 10.98
C THR A 103 7.93 23.28 11.31
N LYS A 104 6.79 23.68 11.90
CA LYS A 104 5.69 22.76 12.26
C LYS A 104 5.14 22.03 11.04
N ARG A 105 5.03 22.72 9.89
CA ARG A 105 4.54 22.12 8.64
C ARG A 105 5.48 21.03 8.14
N ARG A 106 6.80 21.28 8.19
CA ARG A 106 7.81 20.27 7.80
C ARG A 106 7.76 19.07 8.74
N GLU A 107 7.78 19.30 10.05
CA GLU A 107 7.69 18.22 11.06
C GLU A 107 6.43 17.37 10.87
N PHE A 108 5.28 18.00 10.65
CA PHE A 108 4.04 17.29 10.36
C PHE A 108 4.13 16.42 9.10
N GLN A 109 4.73 16.93 8.03
CA GLN A 109 4.88 16.18 6.78
C GLN A 109 5.84 15.00 6.93
N GLU A 110 6.95 15.18 7.64
CA GLU A 110 7.93 14.13 7.93
C GLU A 110 7.30 13.03 8.79
N ASP A 111 6.65 13.40 9.89
CA ASP A 111 5.97 12.46 10.78
C ASP A 111 4.85 11.71 10.06
N LEU A 112 4.00 12.41 9.30
CA LEU A 112 2.90 11.80 8.57
C LEU A 112 3.43 10.81 7.52
N SER A 113 4.49 11.17 6.81
CA SER A 113 5.14 10.29 5.83
C SER A 113 5.73 9.05 6.50
N ALA A 114 6.44 9.24 7.61
CA ALA A 114 7.03 8.15 8.38
C ALA A 114 5.95 7.17 8.88
N ARG A 115 4.87 7.67 9.47
CA ARG A 115 3.77 6.83 9.97
C ARG A 115 2.98 6.16 8.85
N LYS A 116 2.76 6.84 7.72
CA LYS A 116 2.18 6.20 6.51
C LYS A 116 3.02 5.03 6.04
N ASN A 117 4.34 5.20 5.96
CA ASN A 117 5.24 4.14 5.54
C ASN A 117 5.25 2.97 6.53
N GLU A 118 5.26 3.23 7.83
CA GLU A 118 5.18 2.20 8.87
C GLU A 118 3.90 1.37 8.73
N GLU A 119 2.74 2.03 8.68
CA GLU A 119 1.45 1.34 8.55
C GLU A 119 1.36 0.57 7.21
N LEU A 120 1.91 1.11 6.13
CA LEU A 120 2.01 0.42 4.84
C LEU A 120 2.83 -0.87 4.95
N GLN A 121 3.99 -0.82 5.61
CA GLN A 121 4.83 -2.00 5.82
C GLN A 121 4.11 -3.07 6.65
N LEU A 122 3.36 -2.67 7.68
CA LEU A 122 2.55 -3.61 8.46
C LEU A 122 1.48 -4.31 7.60
N VAL A 123 0.88 -3.62 6.63
CA VAL A 123 -0.07 -4.23 5.69
C VAL A 123 0.65 -5.18 4.74
N ILE A 124 1.84 -4.80 4.22
CA ILE A 124 2.68 -5.67 3.37
C ILE A 124 3.03 -6.97 4.09
N GLU A 125 3.52 -6.87 5.33
CA GLU A 125 3.92 -8.04 6.10
C GLU A 125 2.76 -9.01 6.33
N ARG A 126 1.57 -8.48 6.66
CA ARG A 126 0.36 -9.28 6.81
C ARG A 126 -0.05 -9.92 5.49
N ALA A 127 -0.02 -9.17 4.38
CA ALA A 127 -0.36 -9.68 3.05
C ALA A 127 0.59 -10.83 2.66
N ASN A 128 1.89 -10.67 2.87
CA ASN A 128 2.88 -11.70 2.58
C ASN A 128 2.65 -12.98 3.40
N LYS A 129 2.29 -12.85 4.69
CA LYS A 129 1.93 -14.02 5.53
C LYS A 129 0.71 -14.76 4.98
N VAL A 130 -0.33 -14.02 4.59
CA VAL A 130 -1.55 -14.58 4.00
C VAL A 130 -1.26 -15.25 2.65
N VAL A 131 -0.50 -14.59 1.78
CA VAL A 131 -0.08 -15.12 0.48
C VAL A 131 0.69 -16.44 0.66
N LYS A 132 1.63 -16.49 1.60
CA LYS A 132 2.40 -17.70 1.90
C LYS A 132 1.49 -18.84 2.39
N SER A 133 0.59 -18.56 3.32
CA SER A 133 -0.36 -19.56 3.82
C SER A 133 -1.29 -20.10 2.72
N LEU A 134 -1.78 -19.22 1.84
CA LEU A 134 -2.57 -19.61 0.67
C LEU A 134 -1.75 -20.44 -0.31
N ALA A 135 -0.49 -20.07 -0.55
CA ALA A 135 0.40 -20.82 -1.43
C ALA A 135 0.57 -22.27 -0.95
N GLU A 136 0.83 -22.46 0.34
CA GLU A 136 1.04 -23.78 0.95
C GLU A 136 -0.25 -24.62 1.00
N THR A 137 -1.38 -23.98 1.29
CA THR A 137 -2.70 -24.63 1.40
C THR A 137 -3.23 -25.06 0.04
N GLU A 138 -3.12 -24.17 -0.95
CA GLU A 138 -3.64 -24.41 -2.29
C GLU A 138 -2.59 -24.97 -3.26
N LYS A 139 -1.38 -25.25 -2.80
CA LYS A 139 -0.27 -25.83 -3.58
C LYS A 139 0.11 -24.98 -4.80
N TYR A 140 0.24 -23.67 -4.61
CA TYR A 140 0.84 -22.81 -5.63
C TYR A 140 2.36 -23.03 -5.66
N ASP A 141 2.91 -23.19 -6.86
CA ASP A 141 4.35 -23.29 -7.08
C ASP A 141 5.00 -21.90 -7.16
N LEU A 142 4.24 -20.90 -7.63
CA LEU A 142 4.71 -19.53 -7.77
C LEU A 142 3.56 -18.54 -7.62
N ILE A 143 3.80 -17.46 -6.89
CA ILE A 143 2.92 -16.30 -6.84
C ILE A 143 3.70 -15.09 -7.32
N LEU A 144 3.22 -14.46 -8.39
CA LEU A 144 3.83 -13.28 -8.97
C LEU A 144 3.14 -12.00 -8.50
N GLN A 145 3.92 -10.93 -8.50
CA GLN A 145 3.49 -9.55 -8.30
C GLN A 145 3.77 -8.77 -9.58
N GLU A 146 3.13 -7.60 -9.76
CA GLU A 146 3.48 -6.62 -10.81
C GLU A 146 3.40 -7.13 -12.26
N SER A 147 2.28 -7.74 -12.61
CA SER A 147 1.98 -8.18 -13.98
C SER A 147 1.27 -7.11 -14.80
N VAL A 148 1.70 -6.89 -16.05
CA VAL A 148 1.00 -5.99 -17.00
C VAL A 148 -0.37 -6.55 -17.41
N TYR A 149 -0.48 -7.87 -17.56
CA TYR A 149 -1.71 -8.57 -17.88
C TYR A 149 -1.77 -9.89 -17.11
N VAL A 150 -2.96 -10.22 -16.60
CA VAL A 150 -3.25 -11.50 -15.92
C VAL A 150 -4.53 -12.05 -16.47
N ASN A 151 -4.51 -13.33 -16.85
CA ASN A 151 -5.76 -14.04 -17.05
C ASN A 151 -6.47 -14.16 -15.68
N PRO A 152 -7.73 -13.70 -15.53
CA PRO A 152 -8.43 -13.70 -14.25
C PRO A 152 -8.44 -15.04 -13.50
N LYS A 153 -8.29 -16.17 -14.21
CA LYS A 153 -8.19 -17.49 -13.59
C LYS A 153 -6.96 -17.68 -12.68
N HIS A 154 -5.90 -16.90 -12.90
CA HIS A 154 -4.68 -16.91 -12.10
C HIS A 154 -4.63 -15.78 -11.07
N ASP A 155 -5.55 -14.82 -11.15
CA ASP A 155 -5.64 -13.73 -10.18
C ASP A 155 -6.23 -14.26 -8.86
N ILE A 156 -5.43 -14.21 -7.80
CA ILE A 156 -5.83 -14.64 -6.45
C ILE A 156 -6.04 -13.45 -5.51
N THR A 157 -6.00 -12.22 -6.01
CA THR A 157 -6.09 -10.98 -5.22
C THR A 157 -7.31 -10.97 -4.31
N ASP A 158 -8.48 -11.34 -4.81
CA ASP A 158 -9.70 -11.40 -4.00
C ASP A 158 -9.62 -12.44 -2.87
N LYS A 159 -8.94 -13.56 -3.10
CA LYS A 159 -8.72 -14.59 -2.06
C LYS A 159 -7.82 -14.04 -0.97
N VAL A 160 -6.74 -13.35 -1.36
CA VAL A 160 -5.82 -12.70 -0.43
C VAL A 160 -6.53 -11.63 0.38
N ILE A 161 -7.33 -10.76 -0.24
CA ILE A 161 -8.13 -9.73 0.45
C ILE A 161 -9.09 -10.36 1.45
N LYS A 162 -9.83 -11.41 1.04
CA LYS A 162 -10.76 -12.12 1.93
C LYS A 162 -10.05 -12.74 3.13
N ALA A 163 -8.91 -13.40 2.90
CA ALA A 163 -8.13 -14.01 3.96
C ALA A 163 -7.50 -12.97 4.90
N LEU A 164 -7.00 -11.85 4.36
CA LEU A 164 -6.52 -10.71 5.15
C LEU A 164 -7.59 -10.11 6.05
N ASN A 165 -8.82 -9.97 5.55
CA ASN A 165 -9.93 -9.43 6.33
C ASN A 165 -10.44 -10.43 7.39
N ALA A 166 -10.19 -11.73 7.20
CA ALA A 166 -10.55 -12.78 8.14
C ALA A 166 -9.51 -12.99 9.25
N SER A 167 -8.22 -12.72 8.97
CA SER A 167 -7.17 -12.70 9.99
C SER A 167 -7.27 -11.40 10.81
N LYS A 168 -7.85 -11.47 12.01
CA LYS A 168 -7.81 -10.36 12.97
C LYS A 168 -6.42 -10.18 13.57
#